data_AF-A0A2N0QKU0-F1
#
_entry.id   AF-A0A2N0QKU0-F1
#
_cell.length_a   1.000
_cell.length_b   1.000
_cell.length_c   1.000
_cell.angle_alpha   90.00
_cell.angle_beta   90.00
_cell.angle_gamma   90.00
#
_symmetry.space_group_name_H-M   'P 1'
#
loop_
_entity.id
_entity.type
_entity.pdbx_description
1 polymer ?
#
loop_
_entity_poly.entity_id
_entity_poly.type
_entity_poly.pdbx_seq_one_letter_code
_entity_poly.pdbx_strand_id
1 'polypeptide(L)'
;MGGPIKIKISAEEDFTSSFLELSGCVPIDVRVCLKKCFPRSEVDKKGSLKFFLQKCGLDSKADMPYDKMWKIYSEAKKSPSSTTARNMREVAYYCIIDALRCQELLVNQSIINDYREVASIAYVSLFDAHYRANGMKVRNLLGAYAVKRDMVISTRVHENIEKGKYPGAYVYPPKKGIESKRPVTGLDFTSLYPSIIMAYNLSPEKFIFDLKDADIAQNNGNNLHKIEFSFNNHIVQAWCIRHDNQTEKIGLYPAVLKDLFNK
;
A
#
# COMPACT_ATOMS: atom_id res chain seq x y z
N MET A 1 16.56 -8.51 21.30
CA MET A 1 16.22 -8.44 19.86
C MET A 1 14.71 -8.44 19.76
N GLY A 2 14.11 -7.52 19.01
CA GLY A 2 12.69 -7.58 18.70
C GLY A 2 12.39 -8.87 17.93
N GLY A 3 11.22 -9.46 18.16
CA GLY A 3 10.78 -10.64 17.40
C GLY A 3 10.65 -10.35 15.91
N PRO A 4 10.67 -11.38 15.05
CA PRO A 4 10.48 -11.20 13.60
C PRO A 4 9.13 -10.56 13.29
N ILE A 5 9.12 -9.57 12.39
CA ILE A 5 7.92 -8.86 11.93
C ILE A 5 7.61 -9.25 10.50
N LYS A 6 6.34 -9.59 10.23
CA LYS A 6 5.86 -9.83 8.87
C LYS A 6 5.49 -8.52 8.19
N ILE A 7 6.08 -8.30 7.02
CA ILE A 7 5.81 -7.16 6.14
C ILE A 7 5.10 -7.70 4.90
N LYS A 8 3.90 -7.19 4.62
CA LYS A 8 3.18 -7.54 3.39
C LYS A 8 3.82 -6.88 2.18
N ILE A 9 4.30 -7.68 1.22
CA ILE A 9 4.84 -7.19 -0.06
C ILE A 9 3.71 -7.11 -1.09
N SER A 10 2.94 -8.19 -1.22
CA SER A 10 1.80 -8.29 -2.15
C SER A 10 0.65 -9.07 -1.52
N ALA A 11 -0.42 -9.34 -2.27
CA ALA A 11 -1.52 -10.17 -1.78
C ALA A 11 -1.09 -11.60 -1.41
N GLU A 12 -0.05 -12.12 -2.06
CA GLU A 12 0.40 -13.52 -1.96
C GLU A 12 1.78 -13.66 -1.30
N GLU A 13 2.47 -12.55 -1.05
CA GLU A 13 3.85 -12.56 -0.56
C GLU A 13 4.01 -11.67 0.68
N ASP A 14 4.48 -12.29 1.75
CA ASP A 14 4.95 -11.63 2.96
C ASP A 14 6.47 -11.82 3.08
N PHE A 15 7.13 -10.84 3.69
CA PHE A 15 8.54 -10.90 4.04
C PHE A 15 8.71 -10.83 5.55
N THR A 16 9.46 -11.77 6.11
CA THR A 16 9.81 -11.77 7.52
C THR A 16 11.08 -10.95 7.74
N SER A 17 10.94 -9.80 8.38
CA SER A 17 12.05 -8.92 8.73
C SER A 17 12.46 -9.14 10.18
N SER A 18 13.76 -9.27 10.42
CA SER A 18 14.38 -9.23 11.74
C SER A 18 15.40 -8.11 11.77
N PHE A 19 15.39 -7.32 12.84
CA PHE A 19 16.29 -6.19 12.99
C PHE A 19 16.56 -5.93 14.48
N LEU A 20 17.66 -5.22 14.74
CA LEU A 20 17.94 -4.72 16.07
C LEU A 20 17.02 -3.53 16.35
N GLU A 21 16.17 -3.66 17.36
CA GLU A 21 15.32 -2.56 17.81
C GLU A 21 16.18 -1.55 18.56
N LEU A 22 16.31 -0.36 17.97
CA LEU A 22 17.05 0.76 18.54
C LEU A 22 16.09 1.92 18.73
N SER A 23 15.96 2.39 19.96
CA SER A 23 15.08 3.52 20.29
C SER A 23 15.47 4.75 19.47
N GLY A 24 14.48 5.40 18.86
CA GLY A 24 14.68 6.55 17.97
C GLY A 24 15.12 6.22 16.54
N CYS A 25 15.33 4.94 16.19
CA CYS A 25 15.68 4.53 14.83
C CYS A 25 14.54 3.75 14.15
N VAL A 26 14.32 4.01 12.86
CA VAL A 26 13.39 3.25 12.02
C VAL A 26 14.20 2.41 11.03
N PRO A 27 14.26 1.07 11.20
CA PRO A 27 14.92 0.21 10.24
C PRO A 27 14.12 0.13 8.95
N ILE A 28 14.79 0.28 7.81
CA ILE A 28 14.16 0.21 6.49
C ILE A 28 15.02 -0.68 5.60
N ASP A 29 14.47 -1.83 5.24
CA ASP A 29 15.12 -2.76 4.31
C ASP A 29 14.84 -2.31 2.86
N VAL A 30 15.88 -1.86 2.18
CA VAL A 30 15.83 -1.36 0.80
C VAL A 30 15.25 -2.42 -0.14
N ARG A 31 15.61 -3.69 0.02
CA ARG A 31 15.13 -4.77 -0.84
C ARG A 31 13.63 -4.97 -0.67
N VAL A 32 13.14 -4.93 0.57
CA VAL A 32 11.70 -5.03 0.85
C VAL A 32 10.94 -3.86 0.23
N CYS A 33 11.49 -2.64 0.33
CA CYS A 33 10.89 -1.47 -0.29
C CYS A 33 10.79 -1.61 -1.81
N LEU A 34 11.89 -2.00 -2.47
CA LEU A 34 11.91 -2.16 -3.93
C LEU A 34 10.97 -3.27 -4.40
N LYS A 35 10.85 -4.38 -3.65
CA LYS A 35 9.86 -5.43 -3.96
C LYS A 35 8.41 -4.97 -3.82
N LYS A 36 8.13 -3.94 -3.01
CA LYS A 36 6.81 -3.30 -2.95
C LYS A 36 6.58 -2.30 -4.08
N CYS A 37 7.61 -1.57 -4.49
CA CYS A 37 7.53 -0.58 -5.56
C CYS A 37 7.33 -1.22 -6.94
N PHE A 38 8.01 -2.33 -7.21
CA PHE A 38 7.98 -2.97 -8.52
C PHE A 38 6.97 -4.14 -8.58
N PRO A 39 6.21 -4.28 -9.69
CA PRO A 39 5.33 -5.42 -9.89
C PRO A 39 6.09 -6.74 -9.81
N ARG A 40 5.50 -7.74 -9.15
CA ARG A 40 6.10 -9.08 -8.98
C ARG A 40 6.49 -9.74 -10.30
N SER A 41 5.72 -9.52 -11.36
CA SER A 41 6.01 -10.02 -12.72
C SER A 41 7.31 -9.49 -13.29
N GLU A 42 7.74 -8.31 -12.85
CA GLU A 42 8.94 -7.65 -13.35
C GLU A 42 10.15 -7.90 -12.46
N VAL A 43 9.96 -8.30 -11.20
CA VAL A 43 11.07 -8.56 -10.27
C VAL A 43 11.58 -9.97 -10.49
N ASP A 44 12.89 -10.12 -10.69
CA ASP A 44 13.52 -11.43 -10.81
C ASP A 44 13.30 -12.25 -9.52
N LYS A 45 13.34 -13.59 -9.60
CA LYS A 45 13.08 -14.47 -8.45
C LYS A 45 13.92 -14.11 -7.20
N LYS A 46 15.09 -13.52 -7.41
CA LYS A 46 16.02 -13.16 -6.33
C LYS A 46 15.85 -11.72 -5.83
N GLY A 47 15.31 -10.78 -6.59
CA GLY A 47 15.27 -9.36 -6.25
C GLY A 47 16.66 -8.86 -5.88
N SER A 48 17.64 -9.08 -6.75
CA SER A 48 19.05 -8.79 -6.44
C SER A 48 19.36 -7.29 -6.55
N LEU A 49 20.38 -6.82 -5.81
CA LEU A 49 20.84 -5.42 -5.90
C LEU A 49 21.18 -5.03 -7.35
N LYS A 50 21.93 -5.89 -8.05
CA LYS A 50 22.30 -5.69 -9.47
C LYS A 50 21.06 -5.52 -10.37
N PHE A 51 20.03 -6.35 -10.15
CA PHE A 51 18.78 -6.26 -10.90
C PHE A 51 18.10 -4.89 -10.69
N PHE A 52 17.94 -4.45 -9.44
CA PHE A 52 17.27 -3.17 -9.16
C PHE A 52 18.07 -1.96 -9.64
N LEU A 53 19.41 -2.00 -9.55
CA LEU A 53 20.27 -0.94 -10.08
C LEU A 53 20.08 -0.77 -11.59
N GLN A 54 20.13 -1.88 -12.34
CA GLN A 54 19.89 -1.85 -13.78
C GLN A 54 18.48 -1.34 -14.11
N LYS A 55 17.47 -1.79 -13.35
CA LYS A 55 16.08 -1.37 -13.56
C LYS A 55 15.86 0.12 -13.32
N CYS A 56 16.60 0.71 -12.37
CA CYS A 56 16.53 2.13 -12.06
C CYS A 56 17.51 2.99 -12.89
N GLY A 57 18.24 2.39 -13.83
CA GLY A 57 19.23 3.10 -14.66
C GLY A 57 20.45 3.59 -13.89
N LEU A 58 20.78 2.96 -12.76
CA LEU A 58 21.95 3.28 -11.94
C LEU A 58 23.14 2.41 -12.35
N ASP A 59 24.34 2.91 -12.06
CA ASP A 59 25.58 2.17 -12.25
C ASP A 59 25.54 0.82 -11.52
N SER A 60 26.29 -0.12 -12.07
CA SER A 60 26.44 -1.43 -11.45
C SER A 60 27.14 -1.36 -10.09
N LYS A 61 26.82 -2.34 -9.25
CA LYS A 61 27.56 -2.60 -8.01
C LYS A 61 29.00 -3.04 -8.31
N ALA A 62 29.87 -2.95 -7.33
CA ALA A 62 31.17 -3.60 -7.41
C ALA A 62 30.97 -5.13 -7.30
N ASP A 63 31.74 -5.92 -8.04
CA ASP A 63 31.69 -7.39 -7.94
C ASP A 63 32.98 -7.90 -7.30
N MET A 64 32.84 -8.59 -6.17
CA MET A 64 33.94 -9.26 -5.47
C MET A 64 33.48 -10.65 -5.02
N PRO A 65 34.02 -11.74 -5.58
CA PRO A 65 33.76 -13.08 -5.09
C PRO A 65 34.12 -13.23 -3.61
N TYR A 66 33.28 -13.93 -2.84
CA TYR A 66 33.45 -14.03 -1.39
C TYR A 66 34.78 -14.69 -1.02
N ASP A 67 35.19 -15.72 -1.75
CA ASP A 67 36.47 -16.43 -1.59
C ASP A 67 37.67 -15.49 -1.76
N LYS A 68 37.63 -14.61 -2.76
CA LYS A 68 38.66 -13.57 -2.96
C LYS A 68 38.71 -12.62 -1.76
N MET A 69 37.56 -12.16 -1.27
CA MET A 69 37.47 -11.25 -0.12
C MET A 69 38.05 -11.90 1.15
N TRP A 70 37.66 -13.14 1.45
CA TRP A 70 38.17 -13.88 2.61
C TRP A 70 39.68 -14.13 2.54
N LYS A 71 40.19 -14.42 1.34
CA LYS A 71 41.63 -14.59 1.11
C LYS A 71 42.38 -13.29 1.42
N ILE A 72 41.95 -12.17 0.84
CA ILE A 72 42.55 -10.85 1.09
C ILE A 72 42.56 -10.52 2.59
N TYR A 73 41.42 -10.72 3.27
CA TYR A 73 41.30 -10.45 4.71
C TYR A 73 42.22 -11.34 5.55
N SER A 74 42.29 -12.63 5.22
CA SER A 74 43.14 -13.60 5.91
C SER A 74 44.62 -13.29 5.74
N GLU A 75 45.05 -12.91 4.53
CA GLU A 75 46.43 -12.52 4.23
C GLU A 75 46.81 -11.22 4.96
N ALA A 76 45.93 -10.22 4.95
CA ALA A 76 46.16 -8.96 5.65
C ALA A 76 46.27 -9.13 7.17
N LYS A 77 45.49 -10.05 7.75
CA LYS A 77 45.56 -10.37 9.18
C LYS A 77 46.83 -11.12 9.56
N LYS A 78 47.32 -12.02 8.70
CA LYS A 78 48.53 -12.83 8.96
C LYS A 78 49.82 -12.03 8.76
N SER A 79 49.89 -11.26 7.68
CA SER A 79 51.12 -10.56 7.27
C SER A 79 50.81 -9.14 6.78
N PRO A 80 50.69 -8.17 7.70
CA PRO A 80 50.51 -6.77 7.35
C PRO A 80 51.68 -6.23 6.52
N SER A 81 51.38 -5.63 5.37
CA SER A 81 52.35 -5.06 4.43
C SER A 81 51.67 -4.00 3.57
N SER A 82 52.46 -3.22 2.81
CA SER A 82 51.92 -2.27 1.84
C SER A 82 51.04 -2.94 0.77
N THR A 83 51.40 -4.14 0.33
CA THR A 83 50.62 -4.94 -0.63
C THR A 83 49.29 -5.40 -0.05
N THR A 84 49.29 -5.96 1.17
CA THR A 84 48.05 -6.41 1.81
C THR A 84 47.15 -5.24 2.18
N ALA A 85 47.71 -4.07 2.52
CA ALA A 85 46.96 -2.83 2.68
C ALA A 85 46.27 -2.37 1.38
N ARG A 86 46.96 -2.45 0.23
CA ARG A 86 46.36 -2.15 -1.09
C ARG A 86 45.20 -3.09 -1.42
N ASN A 87 45.33 -4.39 -1.15
CA ASN A 87 44.25 -5.35 -1.39
C ASN A 87 43.05 -5.10 -0.45
N MET A 88 43.30 -4.77 0.83
CA MET A 88 42.25 -4.39 1.77
C MET A 88 41.52 -3.11 1.35
N ARG A 89 42.21 -2.18 0.67
CA ARG A 89 41.55 -1.01 0.07
C ARG A 89 40.54 -1.40 -1.01
N GLU A 90 40.79 -2.44 -1.81
CA GLU A 90 39.81 -2.95 -2.78
C GLU A 90 38.56 -3.51 -2.07
N VAL A 91 38.75 -4.24 -0.98
CA VAL A 91 37.63 -4.76 -0.15
C VAL A 91 36.82 -3.60 0.43
N ALA A 92 37.49 -2.58 0.99
CA ALA A 92 36.83 -1.40 1.52
C ALA A 92 36.03 -0.65 0.44
N TYR A 93 36.61 -0.47 -0.76
CA TYR A 93 35.92 0.14 -1.89
C TYR A 93 34.68 -0.66 -2.30
N TYR A 94 34.78 -1.99 -2.40
CA TYR A 94 33.64 -2.86 -2.67
C TYR A 94 32.51 -2.66 -1.65
N CYS A 95 32.83 -2.66 -0.34
CA CYS A 95 31.84 -2.44 0.71
C CYS A 95 31.18 -1.05 0.63
N ILE A 96 31.96 0.00 0.34
CA ILE A 96 31.44 1.37 0.21
C ILE A 96 30.46 1.46 -0.97
N ILE A 97 30.82 0.90 -2.13
CA ILE A 97 29.95 0.93 -3.31
C ILE A 97 28.65 0.16 -3.03
N ASP A 98 28.71 -1.05 -2.48
CA ASP A 98 27.48 -1.82 -2.19
C ASP A 98 26.55 -1.10 -1.19
N ALA A 99 27.11 -0.40 -0.19
CA ALA A 99 26.34 0.40 0.75
C ALA A 99 25.75 1.66 0.10
N LEU A 100 26.53 2.38 -0.71
CA LEU A 100 26.11 3.59 -1.40
C LEU A 100 24.98 3.30 -2.41
N ARG A 101 25.10 2.22 -3.19
CA ARG A 101 24.09 1.81 -4.17
C ARG A 101 22.73 1.53 -3.53
N CYS A 102 22.69 1.01 -2.31
CA CYS A 102 21.44 0.85 -1.55
C CYS A 102 20.80 2.21 -1.22
N GLN A 103 21.59 3.22 -0.85
CA GLN A 103 21.08 4.55 -0.54
C GLN A 103 20.59 5.28 -1.79
N GLU A 104 21.33 5.19 -2.89
CA GLU A 104 20.93 5.77 -4.18
C GLU A 104 19.60 5.20 -4.68
N LEU A 105 19.35 3.90 -4.49
CA LEU A 105 18.06 3.28 -4.83
C LEU A 105 16.90 3.88 -4.02
N LEU A 106 17.09 4.12 -2.71
CA LEU A 106 16.07 4.77 -1.87
C LEU A 106 15.75 6.18 -2.35
N VAL A 107 16.78 6.95 -2.72
CA VAL A 107 16.63 8.33 -3.20
C VAL A 107 15.99 8.35 -4.58
N ASN A 108 16.46 7.51 -5.51
CA ASN A 108 15.96 7.42 -6.88
C ASN A 108 14.46 7.09 -6.93
N GLN A 109 13.99 6.23 -6.02
CA GLN A 109 12.59 5.83 -5.92
C GLN A 109 11.78 6.66 -4.91
N SER A 110 12.36 7.71 -4.31
CA SER A 110 11.70 8.58 -3.32
C SER A 110 11.03 7.84 -2.13
N ILE A 111 11.49 6.63 -1.82
CA ILE A 111 10.81 5.70 -0.89
C ILE A 111 10.54 6.32 0.48
N ILE A 112 11.52 7.04 1.03
CA ILE A 112 11.39 7.65 2.36
C ILE A 112 10.38 8.80 2.33
N ASN A 113 10.35 9.59 1.25
CA ASN A 113 9.42 10.70 1.11
C ASN A 113 7.99 10.17 0.97
N ASP A 114 7.78 9.10 0.19
CA ASP A 114 6.47 8.46 0.06
C ASP A 114 5.96 7.95 1.41
N TYR A 115 6.82 7.29 2.20
CA TYR A 115 6.43 6.84 3.54
C TYR A 115 6.15 8.00 4.49
N ARG A 116 6.88 9.11 4.39
CA ARG A 116 6.59 10.32 5.18
C ARG A 116 5.24 10.91 4.81
N GLU A 117 4.90 10.98 3.53
CA GLU A 117 3.62 11.51 3.06
C GLU A 117 2.46 10.62 3.52
N VAL A 118 2.60 9.30 3.36
CA VAL A 118 1.60 8.34 3.85
C VAL A 118 1.45 8.40 5.38
N ALA A 119 2.56 8.53 6.11
CA ALA A 119 2.55 8.68 7.57
C ALA A 119 1.78 9.95 7.99
N SER A 120 2.05 11.07 7.32
CA SER A 120 1.38 12.36 7.53
C SER A 120 -0.12 12.27 7.23
N ILE A 121 -0.49 11.77 6.06
CA ILE A 121 -1.89 11.65 5.63
C ILE A 121 -2.67 10.74 6.56
N ALA A 122 -2.12 9.57 6.90
CA ALA A 122 -2.83 8.56 7.69
C ALA A 122 -2.64 8.73 9.21
N TYR A 123 -1.93 9.76 9.66
CA TYR A 123 -1.61 10.02 11.08
C TYR A 123 -0.89 8.85 11.79
N VAL A 124 -0.08 8.09 11.06
CA VAL A 124 0.66 6.93 11.59
C VAL A 124 2.14 7.25 11.73
N SER A 125 2.88 6.44 12.50
CA SER A 125 4.34 6.57 12.57
C SER A 125 4.99 6.21 11.23
N LEU A 126 6.21 6.72 10.97
CA LEU A 126 7.00 6.32 9.80
C LEU A 126 7.26 4.80 9.78
N PHE A 127 7.43 4.22 10.97
CA PHE A 127 7.56 2.78 11.15
C PHE A 127 6.30 2.05 10.65
N ASP A 128 5.11 2.46 11.08
CA ASP A 128 3.86 1.83 10.66
C ASP A 128 3.55 2.07 9.18
N ALA A 129 3.99 3.20 8.61
CA ALA A 129 3.88 3.45 7.17
C ALA A 129 4.58 2.34 6.36
N HIS A 130 5.78 1.93 6.79
CA HIS A 130 6.56 0.86 6.16
C HIS A 130 6.10 -0.55 6.56
N TYR A 131 5.96 -0.84 7.87
CA TYR A 131 5.78 -2.20 8.38
C TYR A 131 4.32 -2.67 8.40
N ARG A 132 3.33 -1.78 8.50
CA ARG A 132 1.91 -2.16 8.66
C ARG A 132 1.14 -2.06 7.35
N ALA A 133 0.18 -2.97 7.18
CA ALA A 133 -0.69 -3.00 6.02
C ALA A 133 -1.62 -1.78 5.95
N ASN A 134 -2.14 -1.48 4.75
CA ASN A 134 -2.94 -0.27 4.50
C ASN A 134 -4.23 -0.20 5.33
N GLY A 135 -4.80 -1.32 5.77
CA GLY A 135 -6.00 -1.31 6.61
C GLY A 135 -5.81 -0.54 7.92
N MET A 136 -4.62 -0.60 8.54
CA MET A 136 -4.31 0.20 9.73
C MET A 136 -4.29 1.70 9.41
N LYS A 137 -3.69 2.07 8.27
CA LYS A 137 -3.58 3.46 7.79
C LYS A 137 -4.97 4.05 7.54
N VAL A 138 -5.82 3.32 6.83
CA VAL A 138 -7.22 3.72 6.56
C VAL A 138 -7.99 3.88 7.86
N ARG A 139 -7.89 2.93 8.79
CA ARG A 139 -8.59 3.01 10.09
C ARG A 139 -8.17 4.26 10.88
N ASN A 140 -6.88 4.57 10.91
CA ASN A 140 -6.36 5.70 11.67
C ASN A 140 -6.76 7.05 11.05
N LEU A 141 -6.72 7.14 9.72
CA LEU A 141 -7.26 8.28 8.96
C LEU A 141 -8.74 8.51 9.25
N LEU A 142 -9.57 7.46 9.14
CA LEU A 142 -11.00 7.55 9.44
C LEU A 142 -11.25 7.95 10.89
N GLY A 143 -10.47 7.42 11.84
CA GLY A 143 -10.55 7.79 13.26
C GLY A 143 -10.28 9.28 13.49
N ALA A 144 -9.24 9.83 12.86
CA ALA A 144 -8.93 11.25 12.98
C ALA A 144 -10.05 12.16 12.45
N TYR A 145 -10.73 11.75 11.36
CA TYR A 145 -11.89 12.48 10.84
C TYR A 145 -13.15 12.30 11.70
N ALA A 146 -13.36 11.11 12.25
CA ALA A 146 -14.49 10.82 13.13
C ALA A 146 -14.43 11.68 14.40
N VAL A 147 -13.25 11.81 15.02
CA VAL A 147 -13.05 12.66 16.21
C VAL A 147 -13.40 14.12 15.93
N LYS A 148 -13.02 14.65 14.76
CA LYS A 148 -13.36 16.03 14.35
C LYS A 148 -14.86 16.26 14.13
N ARG A 149 -15.66 15.19 14.04
CA ARG A 149 -17.11 15.20 13.83
C ARG A 149 -17.89 14.70 15.05
N ASP A 150 -17.23 14.60 16.20
CA ASP A 150 -17.82 14.05 17.44
C ASP A 150 -18.43 12.64 17.25
N MET A 151 -17.82 11.83 16.37
CA MET A 151 -18.23 10.46 16.08
C MET A 151 -17.36 9.45 16.83
N VAL A 152 -17.98 8.37 17.30
CA VAL A 152 -17.28 7.22 17.90
C VAL A 152 -17.32 6.03 16.95
N ILE A 153 -16.17 5.39 16.74
CA ILE A 153 -16.05 4.18 15.91
C ILE A 153 -16.16 2.94 16.80
N SER A 154 -17.08 2.04 16.47
CA SER A 154 -17.20 0.75 17.14
C SER A 154 -15.98 -0.13 16.87
N THR A 155 -15.39 -0.69 17.93
CA THR A 155 -14.30 -1.69 17.85
C THR A 155 -14.82 -3.13 17.98
N ARG A 156 -16.14 -3.33 17.99
CA ARG A 156 -16.75 -4.65 18.15
C ARG A 156 -16.39 -5.55 16.96
N VAL A 157 -15.88 -6.73 17.28
CA VAL A 157 -15.66 -7.79 16.29
C VAL A 157 -16.95 -8.59 16.19
N HIS A 158 -17.52 -8.69 15.00
CA HIS A 158 -18.66 -9.57 14.77
C HIS A 158 -18.18 -11.03 14.76
N GLU A 159 -18.75 -11.86 15.63
CA GLU A 159 -18.38 -13.29 15.75
C GLU A 159 -19.02 -14.13 14.62
N ASN A 160 -20.22 -13.75 14.18
CA ASN A 160 -21.00 -14.46 13.16
C ASN A 160 -20.93 -13.74 11.80
N ILE A 161 -19.73 -13.64 11.23
CA ILE A 161 -19.57 -13.09 9.88
C ILE A 161 -19.95 -14.17 8.87
N GLU A 162 -21.04 -13.94 8.15
CA GLU A 162 -21.42 -14.78 7.03
C GLU A 162 -20.32 -14.75 5.96
N LYS A 163 -19.74 -15.92 5.68
CA LYS A 163 -18.69 -16.07 4.67
C LYS A 163 -19.36 -16.26 3.31
N GLY A 164 -18.89 -15.52 2.31
CA GLY A 164 -19.39 -15.61 0.95
C GLY A 164 -18.61 -14.66 0.04
N LYS A 165 -18.76 -14.84 -1.26
CA LYS A 165 -18.28 -13.85 -2.25
C LYS A 165 -19.49 -13.08 -2.74
N TYR A 166 -19.44 -11.75 -2.66
CA TYR A 166 -20.39 -10.89 -3.35
C TYR A 166 -20.08 -10.87 -4.86
N PRO A 167 -21.07 -10.55 -5.71
CA PRO A 167 -20.84 -10.38 -7.15
C PRO A 167 -19.69 -9.39 -7.42
N GLY A 168 -18.74 -9.81 -8.24
CA GLY A 168 -17.58 -8.99 -8.60
C GLY A 168 -17.87 -8.00 -9.71
N ALA A 169 -16.82 -7.45 -10.31
CA ALA A 169 -16.94 -6.57 -11.48
C ALA A 169 -17.55 -7.33 -12.67
N TYR A 170 -18.38 -6.62 -13.43
CA TYR A 170 -18.90 -7.13 -14.70
C TYR A 170 -17.85 -6.97 -15.81
N VAL A 171 -17.59 -8.04 -16.55
CA VAL A 171 -16.70 -8.03 -17.72
C VAL A 171 -17.53 -8.24 -18.97
N TYR A 172 -17.56 -7.23 -19.84
CA TYR A 172 -18.26 -7.34 -21.11
C TYR A 172 -17.52 -8.31 -22.04
N PRO A 173 -18.21 -9.29 -22.67
CA PRO A 173 -17.57 -10.26 -23.55
C PRO A 173 -16.87 -9.59 -24.75
N PRO A 174 -15.56 -9.81 -24.97
CA PRO A 174 -14.85 -9.17 -26.07
C PRO A 174 -15.16 -9.83 -27.41
N LYS A 175 -15.17 -9.02 -28.49
CA LYS A 175 -15.13 -9.54 -29.86
C LYS A 175 -13.69 -9.90 -30.21
N LYS A 176 -13.40 -11.20 -30.30
CA LYS A 176 -12.05 -11.70 -30.60
C LYS A 176 -11.71 -11.47 -32.07
N GLY A 177 -10.48 -11.05 -32.34
CA GLY A 177 -9.95 -10.85 -33.70
C GLY A 177 -9.06 -9.62 -33.78
N ILE A 178 -8.41 -9.45 -34.93
CA ILE A 178 -7.64 -8.25 -35.25
C ILE A 178 -8.62 -7.24 -35.89
N GLU A 179 -8.83 -6.10 -35.24
CA GLU A 179 -9.60 -5.00 -35.83
C GLU A 179 -8.68 -4.17 -36.72
N SER A 180 -8.77 -4.39 -38.04
CA SER A 180 -7.98 -3.69 -39.06
C SER A 180 -8.73 -2.60 -39.80
N LYS A 181 -10.04 -2.44 -39.54
CA LYS A 181 -10.90 -1.55 -40.35
C LYS A 181 -11.07 -0.16 -39.75
N ARG A 182 -10.92 -0.01 -38.43
CA ARG A 182 -11.13 1.26 -37.74
C ARG A 182 -10.23 1.40 -36.51
N PRO A 183 -9.89 2.65 -36.11
CA PRO A 183 -9.26 2.91 -34.83
C PRO A 183 -10.13 2.43 -33.66
N VAL A 184 -9.48 1.94 -32.60
CA VAL A 184 -10.12 1.57 -31.34
C VAL A 184 -9.78 2.64 -30.30
N THR A 185 -10.80 3.19 -29.65
CA THR A 185 -10.63 4.18 -28.57
C THR A 185 -10.89 3.51 -27.22
N GLY A 186 -9.98 3.70 -26.27
CA GLY A 186 -10.16 3.30 -24.88
C GLY A 186 -10.70 4.45 -24.06
N LEU A 187 -11.87 4.27 -23.45
CA LEU A 187 -12.43 5.19 -22.46
C LEU A 187 -12.36 4.50 -21.09
N ASP A 188 -11.90 5.22 -20.08
CA ASP A 188 -11.79 4.72 -18.71
C ASP A 188 -12.26 5.78 -17.71
N PHE A 189 -12.76 5.34 -16.56
CA PHE A 189 -13.18 6.21 -15.47
C PHE A 189 -12.01 6.47 -14.52
N THR A 190 -11.72 7.74 -14.25
CA THR A 190 -10.77 8.10 -13.20
C THR A 190 -11.39 7.83 -11.83
N SER A 191 -10.75 6.95 -11.04
CA SER A 191 -11.16 6.65 -9.65
C SER A 191 -12.63 6.20 -9.51
N LEU A 192 -13.07 5.24 -10.33
CA LEU A 192 -14.47 4.77 -10.39
C LEU A 192 -15.10 4.52 -9.00
N TYR A 193 -14.49 3.68 -8.16
CA TYR A 193 -15.07 3.34 -6.85
C TYR A 193 -15.10 4.53 -5.87
N PRO A 194 -14.02 5.30 -5.67
CA PRO A 194 -14.09 6.54 -4.89
C PRO A 194 -15.19 7.49 -5.37
N SER A 195 -15.32 7.66 -6.69
CA SER A 195 -16.35 8.53 -7.29
C SER A 195 -17.76 8.05 -7.00
N ILE A 196 -18.01 6.73 -7.06
CA ILE A 196 -19.30 6.14 -6.67
C ILE A 196 -19.56 6.35 -5.16
N ILE A 197 -18.58 6.09 -4.31
CA ILE A 197 -18.72 6.29 -2.86
C ILE A 197 -19.10 7.73 -2.55
N MET A 198 -18.42 8.69 -3.16
CA MET A 198 -18.71 10.11 -2.98
C MET A 198 -20.10 10.47 -3.51
N ALA A 199 -20.43 10.10 -4.75
CA ALA A 199 -21.68 10.48 -5.41
C ALA A 199 -22.94 9.91 -4.74
N TYR A 200 -22.85 8.66 -4.25
CA TYR A 200 -23.97 7.97 -3.61
C TYR A 200 -23.93 8.03 -2.07
N ASN A 201 -23.03 8.84 -1.50
CA ASN A 201 -22.86 9.05 -0.07
C ASN A 201 -22.58 7.77 0.75
N LEU A 202 -21.89 6.79 0.17
CA LEU A 202 -21.73 5.46 0.77
C LEU A 202 -20.80 5.53 1.99
N SER A 203 -21.38 5.58 3.18
CA SER A 203 -20.67 5.61 4.46
C SER A 203 -21.49 4.88 5.53
N PRO A 204 -20.87 4.15 6.47
CA PRO A 204 -21.58 3.31 7.44
C PRO A 204 -22.72 4.03 8.18
N GLU A 205 -22.51 5.28 8.60
CA GLU A 205 -23.49 6.10 9.32
C GLU A 205 -24.61 6.67 8.44
N LYS A 206 -24.55 6.45 7.13
CA LYS A 206 -25.59 6.85 6.16
C LYS A 206 -26.44 5.67 5.72
N PHE A 207 -26.13 4.45 6.16
CA PHE A 207 -26.91 3.25 5.83
C PHE A 207 -28.07 3.03 6.79
N ILE A 208 -29.21 2.66 6.23
CA ILE A 208 -30.41 2.17 6.90
C ILE A 208 -30.66 0.75 6.37
N PHE A 209 -30.90 -0.19 7.28
CA PHE A 209 -31.08 -1.61 6.93
C PHE A 209 -32.53 -2.09 7.12
N ASP A 210 -33.33 -1.38 7.93
CA ASP A 210 -34.75 -1.68 8.14
C ASP A 210 -35.64 -0.81 7.23
N LEU A 211 -36.69 -1.42 6.66
CA LEU A 211 -37.60 -0.72 5.76
C LEU A 211 -38.40 0.38 6.48
N LYS A 212 -38.81 0.15 7.73
CA LYS A 212 -39.58 1.14 8.50
C LYS A 212 -38.74 2.38 8.77
N ASP A 213 -37.47 2.19 9.11
CA ASP A 213 -36.53 3.29 9.32
C ASP A 213 -36.28 4.07 8.01
N ALA A 214 -36.28 3.37 6.87
CA ALA A 214 -36.16 4.01 5.56
C ALA A 214 -37.41 4.84 5.23
N ASP A 215 -38.61 4.32 5.50
CA ASP A 215 -39.88 5.04 5.32
C ASP A 215 -39.92 6.29 6.23
N ILE A 216 -39.49 6.17 7.49
CA ILE A 216 -39.37 7.30 8.42
C ILE A 216 -38.39 8.36 7.87
N ALA A 217 -37.23 7.94 7.38
CA ALA A 217 -36.24 8.86 6.82
C ALA A 217 -36.77 9.61 5.58
N GLN A 218 -37.52 8.92 4.71
CA GLN A 218 -38.17 9.54 3.54
C GLN A 218 -39.26 10.52 3.94
N ASN A 219 -40.12 10.14 4.89
CA ASN A 219 -41.17 11.02 5.41
C ASN A 219 -40.59 12.29 6.07
N ASN A 220 -39.37 12.19 6.63
CA ASN A 220 -38.60 13.32 7.15
C ASN A 220 -37.87 14.14 6.06
N GLY A 221 -38.15 13.89 4.78
CA GLY A 221 -37.61 14.68 3.65
C GLY A 221 -36.22 14.27 3.18
N ASN A 222 -35.73 13.08 3.54
CA ASN A 222 -34.44 12.58 3.04
C ASN A 222 -34.63 11.79 1.74
N ASN A 223 -33.81 12.08 0.74
CA ASN A 223 -33.72 11.24 -0.45
C ASN A 223 -32.85 10.01 -0.14
N LEU A 224 -33.32 8.83 -0.54
CA LEU A 224 -32.61 7.56 -0.30
C LEU A 224 -32.22 6.89 -1.61
N HIS A 225 -31.06 6.24 -1.62
CA HIS A 225 -30.67 5.28 -2.64
C HIS A 225 -30.89 3.87 -2.13
N LYS A 226 -31.79 3.11 -2.77
CA LYS A 226 -31.95 1.68 -2.50
C LYS A 226 -30.80 0.92 -3.14
N ILE A 227 -30.18 0.03 -2.36
CA ILE A 227 -29.15 -0.92 -2.80
C ILE A 227 -29.70 -2.32 -2.57
N GLU A 228 -29.63 -3.16 -3.60
CA GLU A 228 -30.18 -4.51 -3.57
C GLU A 228 -29.30 -5.46 -4.39
N PHE A 229 -28.89 -6.58 -3.80
CA PHE A 229 -28.11 -7.61 -4.48
C PHE A 229 -28.29 -8.98 -3.85
N SER A 230 -28.02 -10.04 -4.61
CA SER A 230 -28.03 -11.42 -4.11
C SER A 230 -26.71 -11.76 -3.42
N PHE A 231 -26.79 -12.32 -2.23
CA PHE A 231 -25.68 -12.86 -1.45
C PHE A 231 -26.12 -14.18 -0.83
N ASN A 232 -25.33 -15.25 -0.98
CA ASN A 232 -25.64 -16.56 -0.40
C ASN A 232 -27.12 -17.00 -0.56
N ASN A 233 -27.66 -16.86 -1.77
CA ASN A 233 -29.03 -17.22 -2.15
C ASN A 233 -30.16 -16.43 -1.47
N HIS A 234 -29.85 -15.29 -0.83
CA HIS A 234 -30.86 -14.36 -0.35
C HIS A 234 -30.58 -12.95 -0.88
N ILE A 235 -31.62 -12.12 -0.90
CA ILE A 235 -31.50 -10.72 -1.30
C ILE A 235 -31.12 -9.90 -0.08
N VAL A 236 -29.99 -9.20 -0.19
CA VAL A 236 -29.57 -8.17 0.76
C VAL A 236 -30.08 -6.84 0.23
N GLN A 237 -30.77 -6.08 1.08
CA GLN A 237 -31.24 -4.74 0.77
C GLN A 237 -30.79 -3.74 1.84
N ALA A 238 -30.50 -2.52 1.41
CA ALA A 238 -30.20 -1.40 2.29
C ALA A 238 -30.56 -0.09 1.59
N TRP A 239 -30.68 0.98 2.37
CA TRP A 239 -30.89 2.33 1.86
C TRP A 239 -29.76 3.24 2.33
N CYS A 240 -29.25 4.07 1.44
CA CYS A 240 -28.25 5.06 1.78
C CYS A 240 -28.85 6.47 1.68
N ILE A 241 -28.71 7.28 2.73
CA ILE A 241 -29.18 8.67 2.73
C ILE A 241 -28.31 9.51 1.80
N ARG A 242 -28.94 10.19 0.84
CA ARG A 242 -28.25 11.11 -0.09
C ARG A 242 -27.75 12.34 0.62
N HIS A 243 -26.62 12.86 0.17
CA HIS A 243 -26.13 14.15 0.64
C HIS A 243 -26.79 15.34 -0.11
N ASP A 244 -27.40 15.13 -1.29
CA ASP A 244 -28.09 16.17 -2.07
C ASP A 244 -27.27 17.47 -2.26
N ASN A 245 -25.96 17.32 -2.46
CA ASN A 245 -24.95 18.40 -2.50
C ASN A 245 -24.90 19.33 -1.27
N GLN A 246 -25.50 18.90 -0.15
CA GLN A 246 -25.46 19.58 1.14
C GLN A 246 -24.29 19.07 1.97
N THR A 247 -23.41 19.97 2.41
CA THR A 247 -22.11 19.63 3.02
C THR A 247 -22.28 18.93 4.37
N GLU A 248 -23.27 19.35 5.14
CA GLU A 248 -23.69 18.80 6.43
C GLU A 248 -24.22 17.36 6.34
N LYS A 249 -24.70 16.95 5.15
CA LYS A 249 -25.21 15.60 4.91
C LYS A 249 -24.14 14.63 4.40
N ILE A 250 -22.96 15.11 4.03
CA ILE A 250 -21.87 14.29 3.48
C ILE A 250 -21.34 13.34 4.57
N GLY A 251 -21.36 12.05 4.25
CA GLY A 251 -20.84 10.99 5.12
C GLY A 251 -19.34 11.09 5.34
N LEU A 252 -18.85 10.37 6.35
CA LEU A 252 -17.46 10.33 6.75
C LEU A 252 -16.56 9.87 5.60
N TYR A 253 -16.93 8.77 4.93
CA TYR A 253 -16.13 8.19 3.85
C TYR A 253 -16.05 9.12 2.63
N PRO A 254 -17.17 9.62 2.07
CA PRO A 254 -17.15 10.65 1.02
C PRO A 254 -16.31 11.87 1.35
N ALA A 255 -16.38 12.38 2.59
CA ALA A 255 -15.60 13.56 2.99
C ALA A 255 -14.10 13.28 2.99
N VAL A 256 -13.68 12.14 3.54
CA VAL A 256 -12.26 11.74 3.53
C VAL A 256 -11.77 11.55 2.09
N LEU A 257 -12.57 10.90 1.24
CA LEU A 257 -12.20 10.69 -0.17
C LEU A 257 -12.11 12.00 -0.95
N LYS A 258 -13.01 12.95 -0.71
CA LYS A 258 -12.96 14.28 -1.33
C LYS A 258 -11.66 15.01 -0.96
N ASP A 259 -11.25 14.95 0.29
CA ASP A 259 -10.00 15.56 0.73
C ASP A 259 -8.78 14.84 0.14
N LEU A 260 -8.79 13.50 0.10
CA LEU A 260 -7.72 12.71 -0.53
C LEU A 260 -7.60 12.97 -2.03
N PHE A 261 -8.70 13.27 -2.73
CA PHE A 261 -8.69 13.57 -4.15
C PHE A 261 -8.04 14.92 -4.48
N ASN A 262 -8.02 15.85 -3.51
CA ASN A 262 -7.47 17.19 -3.66
C ASN A 262 -6.02 17.33 -3.16
N LYS A 263 -5.40 16.22 -2.73
CA LYS A 263 -3.99 16.17 -2.31
C LYS A 263 -3.12 15.61 -3.43
#